data_AF-A0A2G9PWP0-F1
#
_entry.id   AF-A0A2G9PWP0-F1
#
_cell.length_a   1.000
_cell.length_b   1.000
_cell.length_c   1.000
_cell.angle_alpha   90.00
_cell.angle_beta   90.00
_cell.angle_gamma   90.00
#
_symmetry.space_group_name_H-M   'P 1'
#
loop_
_entity.id
_entity.type
_entity.pdbx_description
1 polymer ?
#
loop_
_entity_poly.entity_id
_entity_poly.type
_entity_poly.pdbx_seq_one_letter_code
_entity_poly.pdbx_strand_id
1 'polypeptide(L)' 'MVRGEADDITIIFPYFPGARQDRKRRRGEPMNIVANINNLRGTAHDQVVRLRFMTADLHSAQSQALATRFDNLSAMPLFI' A
#
# COMPACT_ATOMS: atom_id res chain seq x y z
N MET A 1 6.67 -8.94 12.33
CA MET A 1 6.32 -8.17 13.54
C MET A 1 7.34 -7.06 13.69
N VAL A 2 6.91 -5.80 13.59
CA VAL A 2 7.73 -4.67 14.01
C VAL A 2 8.02 -4.84 15.50
N ARG A 3 9.30 -4.69 15.89
CA ARG A 3 9.73 -4.73 17.28
C ARG A 3 10.37 -3.37 17.60
N GLY A 4 9.58 -2.46 18.15
CA GLY A 4 9.95 -1.08 18.48
C GLY A 4 8.76 -0.24 18.95
N GLU A 5 9.02 0.91 19.56
CA GLU A 5 8.00 1.76 20.20
C GLU A 5 7.48 2.88 19.28
N ALA A 6 7.35 2.61 17.97
CA ALA A 6 6.93 3.64 17.02
C ALA A 6 5.41 3.86 17.04
N ASP A 7 4.97 5.09 17.32
CA ASP A 7 3.55 5.48 17.36
C ASP A 7 2.88 5.54 15.97
N ASP A 8 3.64 5.91 14.94
CA ASP A 8 3.20 6.03 13.54
C ASP A 8 4.26 5.42 12.61
N ILE A 9 3.82 4.59 11.66
CA ILE A 9 4.68 4.04 10.61
C ILE A 9 4.14 4.45 9.26
N THR A 10 5.00 5.08 8.47
CA THR A 10 4.75 5.33 7.05
C THR A 10 5.62 4.39 6.21
N ILE A 11 4.97 3.57 5.40
CA ILE A 11 5.65 2.71 4.43
C ILE A 11 5.69 3.44 3.09
N ILE A 12 6.92 3.71 2.62
CA ILE A 12 7.17 4.42 1.36
C ILE A 12 7.60 3.41 0.31
N PHE A 13 6.76 3.18 -0.69
CA PHE A 13 7.10 2.41 -1.88
C PHE A 13 7.00 3.33 -3.09
N PRO A 14 8.11 3.85 -3.65
CA PRO A 14 8.05 4.64 -4.88
C PRO A 14 7.31 3.92 -6.02
N TYR A 15 7.45 2.59 -6.08
CA TYR A 15 6.68 1.70 -6.93
C TYR A 15 5.99 0.63 -6.07
N PHE A 16 4.66 0.61 -6.08
CA PHE A 16 3.89 -0.31 -5.23
C PHE A 16 3.83 -1.75 -5.81
N PRO A 17 4.34 -2.77 -5.10
CA PRO A 17 4.39 -4.13 -5.62
C PRO A 17 2.99 -4.75 -5.74
N GLY A 18 2.74 -5.44 -6.86
CA GLY A 18 1.46 -6.11 -7.11
C GLY A 18 0.32 -5.17 -7.51
N ALA A 19 0.57 -3.87 -7.72
CA ALA A 19 -0.45 -2.87 -8.07
C ALA A 19 -1.21 -3.14 -9.37
N ARG A 20 -0.65 -3.97 -10.28
CA ARG A 20 -1.33 -4.40 -11.52
C ARG A 20 -2.37 -5.51 -11.31
N GLN A 21 -2.34 -6.17 -10.17
CA GLN A 21 -3.29 -7.23 -9.80
C GLN A 21 -4.22 -6.73 -8.70
N ASP A 22 -4.92 -5.65 -9.04
CA ASP A 22 -5.89 -4.90 -8.22
C ASP A 22 -7.32 -5.43 -8.31
N ARG A 23 -7.55 -6.44 -9.16
CA ARG A 23 -8.82 -7.14 -9.31
C ARG A 23 -8.62 -8.60 -9.65
N LYS A 24 -9.65 -9.41 -9.39
CA LYS A 24 -9.72 -10.79 -9.88
C LYS A 24 -10.28 -10.78 -11.29
N ARG A 25 -9.51 -11.23 -12.28
CA ARG A 25 -10.02 -11.44 -13.65
C ARG A 25 -10.71 -12.79 -13.78
N ARG A 26 -10.28 -13.77 -12.99
CA ARG A 26 -10.87 -15.13 -12.93
C ARG A 26 -11.14 -15.54 -11.49
N ARG A 27 -12.07 -16.48 -11.30
CA ARG A 27 -12.35 -17.06 -9.98
C ARG A 27 -11.08 -17.78 -9.46
N GLY A 28 -10.75 -17.53 -8.20
CA GLY A 28 -9.58 -18.15 -7.54
C GLY A 28 -8.26 -17.42 -7.76
N GLU A 29 -8.21 -16.39 -8.61
CA GLU A 29 -7.03 -15.54 -8.76
C GLU A 29 -6.80 -14.71 -7.47
N PRO A 30 -5.54 -14.53 -7.03
CA PRO A 30 -5.25 -13.64 -5.93
C PRO A 30 -5.43 -12.16 -6.32
N MET A 31 -5.39 -11.28 -5.33
CA MET A 31 -5.25 -9.83 -5.53
C MET A 31 -3.99 -9.40 -4.79
N ASN A 32 -2.85 -9.34 -5.49
CA ASN A 32 -1.54 -9.22 -4.86
C ASN A 32 -1.39 -7.91 -4.08
N ILE A 33 -1.92 -6.79 -4.59
CA ILE A 33 -1.90 -5.52 -3.85
C ILE A 33 -2.61 -5.63 -2.49
N VAL A 34 -3.75 -6.33 -2.44
CA VAL A 34 -4.52 -6.54 -1.21
C VAL A 34 -3.73 -7.44 -0.25
N ALA A 35 -3.14 -8.53 -0.76
CA ALA A 35 -2.32 -9.43 0.04
C ALA A 35 -1.11 -8.69 0.64
N ASN A 36 -0.42 -7.87 -0.14
CA ASN A 36 0.72 -7.07 0.31
C ASN A 36 0.31 -6.07 1.40
N ILE A 37 -0.77 -5.30 1.19
CA ILE A 37 -1.27 -4.34 2.20
C ILE A 37 -1.64 -5.07 3.50
N ASN A 38 -2.32 -6.21 3.41
CA ASN A 38 -2.72 -6.98 4.59
C ASN A 38 -1.51 -7.58 5.33
N ASN A 39 -0.51 -8.07 4.62
CA ASN A 39 0.73 -8.57 5.23
C ASN A 39 1.48 -7.46 5.96
N LEU A 40 1.56 -6.26 5.36
CA LEU A 40 2.22 -5.10 5.97
C LEU A 40 1.44 -4.59 7.19
N ARG A 41 0.11 -4.56 7.10
CA ARG A 41 -0.76 -4.30 8.25
C ARG A 41 -0.53 -5.31 9.37
N GLY A 42 -0.62 -6.60 9.08
CA GLY A 42 -0.39 -7.65 10.07
C GLY A 42 1.01 -7.58 10.68
N THR A 43 2.01 -7.16 9.91
CA THR A 43 3.37 -6.95 10.42
C THR A 43 3.48 -5.76 11.37
N ALA A 44 2.69 -4.70 11.15
CA ALA A 44 2.70 -3.47 11.95
C ALA A 44 1.73 -3.49 13.16
N HIS A 45 0.67 -4.30 13.11
CA HIS A 45 -0.46 -4.22 14.03
C HIS A 45 -0.17 -4.57 15.50
N ASP A 46 0.96 -5.24 15.79
CA ASP A 46 1.30 -5.60 17.17
C ASP A 46 1.69 -4.39 18.03
N GLN A 47 2.10 -3.26 17.43
CA GLN A 47 2.63 -2.11 18.20
C GLN A 47 2.23 -0.73 17.67
N VAL A 48 1.61 -0.64 16.49
CA VAL A 48 1.46 0.64 15.78
C VAL A 48 0.01 1.08 15.69
N VAL A 49 -0.29 2.24 16.27
CA VAL A 49 -1.64 2.83 16.26
C VAL A 49 -2.01 3.39 14.88
N ARG A 50 -1.02 3.78 14.08
CA ARG A 50 -1.22 4.49 12.82
C ARG A 50 -0.29 3.97 11.72
N LEU A 51 -0.86 3.30 10.71
CA LEU A 51 -0.14 2.87 9.51
C LEU A 51 -0.55 3.71 8.30
N ARG A 52 0.42 4.24 7.57
CA ARG A 52 0.25 4.99 6.32
C ARG A 52 1.03 4.32 5.19
N PHE A 53 0.48 4.37 3.98
CA PHE A 53 1.18 4.00 2.75
C PHE A 53 1.41 5.24 1.90
N MET A 54 2.60 5.36 1.32
CA MET A 54 2.91 6.39 0.33
C MET A 54 3.57 5.75 -0.90
N THR A 55 3.11 6.15 -2.09
CA THR A 55 3.64 5.68 -3.38
C THR A 55 3.59 6.78 -4.42
N ALA A 56 4.24 6.57 -5.56
CA ALA A 56 4.04 7.38 -6.77
C ALA A 56 3.30 6.55 -7.84
N ASP A 57 2.45 7.24 -8.61
CA ASP A 57 1.77 6.76 -9.82
C ASP A 57 1.29 5.30 -9.74
N LEU A 58 0.37 5.03 -8.80
CA LEU A 58 -0.34 3.76 -8.76
C LEU A 58 -0.91 3.40 -10.13
N HIS A 59 -0.78 2.12 -10.48
CA HIS A 59 -1.36 1.58 -11.70
C HIS A 59 -2.87 1.89 -11.83
N SER A 60 -3.57 1.95 -10.70
CA SER A 60 -5.00 2.17 -10.58
C SER A 60 -5.26 3.04 -9.35
N ALA A 61 -5.75 4.26 -9.56
CA ALA A 61 -5.99 5.23 -8.48
C ALA A 61 -7.04 4.71 -7.48
N GLN A 62 -7.96 3.85 -7.91
CA GLN A 62 -8.97 3.19 -7.09
C GLN A 62 -8.35 2.33 -5.98
N SER A 63 -7.12 1.84 -6.19
CA SER A 63 -6.39 1.03 -5.20
C SER A 63 -6.07 1.79 -3.91
N GLN A 64 -6.15 3.13 -3.90
CA GLN A 64 -6.00 3.93 -2.67
C GLN A 64 -7.06 3.57 -1.63
N ALA A 65 -8.28 3.22 -2.05
CA ALA A 65 -9.37 2.86 -1.16
C ALA A 65 -9.10 1.59 -0.33
N LEU A 66 -8.06 0.82 -0.66
CA LEU A 66 -7.63 -0.35 0.11
C LEU A 66 -7.09 0.03 1.49
N ALA A 67 -6.70 1.29 1.72
CA ALA A 67 -6.27 1.78 3.01
C ALA A 67 -6.76 3.19 3.35
N THR A 68 -7.10 3.39 4.62
CA THR A 68 -7.60 4.68 5.13
C THR A 68 -6.57 5.81 4.99
N ARG A 69 -5.27 5.49 5.12
CA ARG A 69 -4.15 6.42 4.96
C ARG A 69 -3.27 5.96 3.81
N PHE A 70 -3.58 6.39 2.59
CA PHE A 70 -2.83 6.04 1.39
C PHE A 70 -2.62 7.28 0.51
N ASP A 71 -1.38 7.76 0.46
CA ASP A 71 -0.99 8.88 -0.39
C ASP A 71 -0.40 8.36 -1.71
N ASN A 72 -1.00 8.74 -2.83
CA ASN A 72 -0.52 8.43 -4.18
C ASN A 72 -0.08 9.72 -4.87
N LEU A 73 1.24 9.93 -4.93
CA LEU A 73 1.85 11.08 -5.56
C LEU A 73 1.84 10.93 -7.09
N SER A 74 1.85 12.04 -7.80
CA SER A 74 2.06 12.03 -9.26
C SER A 74 3.49 12.45 -9.58
N ALA A 75 4.16 11.71 -10.46
CA ALA A 75 5.47 12.10 -10.97
C ALA A 75 5.40 13.09 -12.13
N MET A 76 4.19 13.46 -12.61
CA MET A 76 4.01 14.39 -13.74
C MET A 76 4.84 15.69 -13.62
N PRO A 77 4.93 16.37 -12.47
CA PRO A 77 5.76 17.58 -12.33
C PRO A 77 7.27 17.38 -12.58
N LEU A 78 7.77 16.13 -12.54
CA LEU A 78 9.18 15.82 -12.81
C LEU A 78 9.45 15.57 -14.30
N PHE A 79 8.41 15.39 -15.11
CA PHE A 79 8.51 15.05 -16.54
C PHE A 79 8.07 16.19 -17.46
N ILE A 80 7.58 17.31 -16.91
CA ILE A 80 7.17 18.52 -17.65
C ILE A 80 8.21 19.62 -17.55
#